data_AF-A0A973FW30-F1
#
_entry.id   AF-A0A973FW30-F1
#
_cell.length_a   1.000
_cell.length_b   1.000
_cell.length_c   1.000
_cell.angle_alpha   90.00
_cell.angle_beta   90.00
_cell.angle_gamma   90.00
#
_symmetry.space_group_name_H-M   'P 1'
#
loop_
_entity.id
_entity.type
_entity.pdbx_description
1 polymer ?
#
loop_
_entity_poly.entity_id
_entity_poly.type
_entity_poly.pdbx_seq_one_letter_code
_entity_poly.pdbx_strand_id
1 'polypeptide(L)'
;MRPIDPNDKLGPPSVAPDGELVYTIRFENQASASAPVQELVISDTLSPDLDWTTLRFLDIGYGERQLAIDESGLAFARRDLPPAGDAVLAGSAEGQLAIDAAGSIDPASGRLVWRLQVIDTATGDLPADPHAGFLPPEDGSGRGQGYVTFAIKPRPGLSLGSSVRNTASIVFDTNAAIATNEVSTRIGYPVFLPVVVR
;
A
#
# COMPACT_ATOMS: atom_id res chain seq x y z
N MET A 1 -6.41 -13.72 -14.24
CA MET A 1 -5.68 -14.55 -13.27
C MET A 1 -5.72 -13.81 -11.94
N ARG A 2 -6.22 -14.44 -10.86
CA ARG A 2 -6.03 -13.89 -9.52
C ARG A 2 -4.55 -14.00 -9.14
N PRO A 3 -4.00 -13.07 -8.35
CA PRO A 3 -2.66 -13.20 -7.78
C PRO A 3 -2.52 -14.53 -7.03
N ILE A 4 -1.32 -15.11 -7.02
CA ILE A 4 -1.03 -16.33 -6.26
C ILE A 4 -1.12 -16.05 -4.75
N ASP A 5 -0.62 -14.89 -4.34
CA ASP A 5 -0.74 -14.36 -2.98
C ASP A 5 -1.50 -13.03 -3.06
N PRO A 6 -2.61 -12.84 -2.33
CA PRO A 6 -3.31 -11.57 -2.29
C PRO A 6 -2.56 -10.48 -1.48
N ASN A 7 -1.55 -10.86 -0.69
CA ASN A 7 -0.66 -9.97 0.05
C ASN A 7 0.69 -9.86 -0.68
N ASP A 8 0.74 -9.07 -1.74
CA ASP A 8 1.88 -9.05 -2.63
C ASP A 8 2.30 -7.63 -3.02
N LYS A 9 3.46 -7.55 -3.66
CA LYS A 9 4.03 -6.32 -4.16
C LYS A 9 4.26 -6.42 -5.65
N LEU A 10 3.85 -5.36 -6.34
CA LEU A 10 4.06 -5.15 -7.75
C LEU A 10 5.01 -3.97 -7.96
N GLY A 11 5.86 -4.07 -8.97
CA GLY A 11 6.76 -3.02 -9.42
C GLY A 11 7.17 -3.26 -10.86
N PRO A 12 7.68 -2.26 -11.58
CA PRO A 12 8.07 -2.42 -12.97
C PRO A 12 9.28 -3.37 -13.09
N PRO A 13 9.36 -4.24 -14.11
CA PRO A 13 10.51 -5.10 -14.32
C PRO A 13 11.76 -4.32 -14.77
N SER A 14 11.58 -3.15 -15.37
CA SER A 14 12.65 -2.25 -15.77
C SER A 14 12.21 -0.80 -15.74
N VAL A 15 13.16 0.11 -15.52
CA VAL A 15 12.94 1.56 -15.52
C VAL A 15 14.13 2.27 -16.15
N ALA A 16 13.89 3.34 -16.92
CA ALA A 16 14.96 4.21 -17.39
C ALA A 16 15.69 4.86 -16.19
N PRO A 17 16.97 5.26 -16.33
CA PRO A 17 17.73 5.85 -15.22
C PRO A 17 17.08 7.05 -14.51
N ASP A 18 16.24 7.80 -15.22
CA ASP A 18 15.48 8.97 -14.75
C ASP A 18 13.96 8.72 -14.67
N GLY A 19 13.53 7.49 -14.97
CA GLY A 19 12.14 7.09 -14.95
C GLY A 19 11.59 6.92 -13.53
N GLU A 20 10.28 6.94 -13.40
CA GLU A 20 9.58 6.73 -12.12
C GLU A 20 9.28 5.24 -11.94
N LEU A 21 9.61 4.68 -10.77
CA LEU A 21 9.15 3.36 -10.34
C LEU A 21 7.84 3.54 -9.61
N VAL A 22 6.78 2.90 -10.12
CA VAL A 22 5.48 2.84 -9.44
C VAL A 22 5.36 1.47 -8.78
N TYR A 23 5.23 1.47 -7.45
CA TYR A 23 5.02 0.28 -6.65
C TYR A 23 3.60 0.23 -6.13
N THR A 24 2.97 -0.94 -6.21
CA THR A 24 1.67 -1.22 -5.59
C THR A 24 1.85 -2.33 -4.57
N ILE A 25 1.40 -2.12 -3.34
CA ILE A 25 1.35 -3.15 -2.31
C ILE A 25 -0.12 -3.51 -2.12
N ARG A 26 -0.48 -4.77 -2.37
CA ARG A 26 -1.84 -5.28 -2.19
C ARG A 26 -1.92 -6.06 -0.89
N PHE A 27 -3.11 -6.06 -0.31
CA PHE A 27 -3.40 -6.74 0.93
C PHE A 27 -4.83 -7.27 0.94
N GLU A 28 -5.04 -8.34 1.71
CA GLU A 28 -6.36 -8.93 1.92
C GLU A 28 -6.51 -9.40 3.35
N ASN A 29 -7.64 -9.06 3.98
CA ASN A 29 -8.07 -9.72 5.20
C ASN A 29 -8.61 -11.11 4.85
N GLN A 30 -7.82 -12.13 5.18
CA GLN A 30 -8.08 -13.51 4.76
C GLN A 30 -9.49 -13.96 5.12
N ALA A 31 -10.10 -14.80 4.28
CA ALA A 31 -11.43 -15.39 4.53
C ALA A 31 -11.54 -16.13 5.88
N SER A 32 -10.41 -16.63 6.42
CA SER A 32 -10.33 -17.30 7.72
C SER A 32 -10.17 -16.36 8.91
N ALA A 33 -10.01 -15.05 8.69
CA ALA A 33 -9.95 -14.08 9.77
C ALA A 33 -11.28 -14.03 10.54
N SER A 34 -11.20 -13.80 11.85
CA SER A 34 -12.37 -13.82 12.73
C SER A 34 -13.05 -12.46 12.86
N ALA A 35 -12.42 -11.38 12.38
CA ALA A 35 -12.89 -10.01 12.58
C ALA A 35 -12.44 -9.09 11.43
N PRO A 36 -13.12 -7.94 11.24
CA PRO A 36 -12.60 -6.81 10.47
C PRO A 36 -11.33 -6.24 11.08
N VAL A 37 -10.58 -5.50 10.28
CA VAL A 37 -9.31 -4.85 10.66
C VAL A 37 -9.62 -3.51 11.34
N GLN A 38 -8.98 -3.24 12.48
CA GLN A 38 -9.01 -1.91 13.12
C GLN A 38 -7.81 -1.07 12.69
N GLU A 39 -6.66 -1.70 12.53
CA GLU A 39 -5.42 -1.06 12.13
C GLU A 39 -4.66 -1.89 11.09
N LEU A 40 -4.23 -1.22 10.01
CA LEU A 40 -3.32 -1.78 9.01
C LEU A 40 -2.05 -0.95 9.00
N VAL A 41 -0.90 -1.59 9.22
CA VAL A 41 0.42 -0.99 9.09
C VAL A 41 1.20 -1.71 8.00
N ILE A 42 1.62 -0.97 6.98
CA ILE A 42 2.52 -1.46 5.93
C ILE A 42 3.85 -0.76 6.12
N SER A 43 4.95 -1.52 6.19
CA SER A 43 6.30 -0.97 6.25
C SER A 43 7.18 -1.49 5.12
N ASP A 44 8.01 -0.62 4.57
CA ASP A 44 8.90 -0.88 3.46
C ASP A 44 10.21 -0.12 3.67
N THR A 45 11.32 -0.85 3.71
CA THR A 45 12.65 -0.21 3.79
C THR A 45 13.19 -0.04 2.39
N LEU A 46 13.09 1.19 1.87
CA LEU A 46 13.44 1.50 0.50
C LEU A 46 14.96 1.39 0.28
N SER A 47 15.36 0.89 -0.88
CA SER A 47 16.77 0.77 -1.25
C SER A 47 17.48 2.13 -1.20
N PRO A 48 18.75 2.19 -0.75
CA PRO A 48 19.57 3.41 -0.86
C PRO A 48 19.90 3.77 -2.32
N ASP A 49 19.62 2.89 -3.28
CA ASP A 49 19.72 3.20 -4.72
C ASP A 49 18.54 4.05 -5.21
N LEU A 50 17.55 4.33 -4.36
CA LEU A 50 16.44 5.22 -4.66
C LEU A 50 16.70 6.63 -4.13
N ASP A 51 16.12 7.62 -4.81
CA ASP A 51 16.07 8.99 -4.32
C ASP A 51 14.80 9.21 -3.51
N TRP A 52 14.90 9.05 -2.20
CA TRP A 52 13.77 9.18 -1.27
C TRP A 52 13.12 10.58 -1.29
N THR A 53 13.83 11.61 -1.74
CA THR A 53 13.26 12.97 -1.88
C THR A 53 12.25 13.07 -3.02
N THR A 54 12.22 12.08 -3.91
CA THR A 54 11.28 11.99 -5.03
C THR A 54 10.04 11.14 -4.70
N LEU A 55 9.90 10.68 -3.46
CA LEU A 55 8.75 9.89 -3.05
C LEU A 55 7.44 10.67 -3.26
N ARG A 56 6.49 9.99 -3.89
CA ARG A 56 5.12 10.45 -4.09
C ARG A 56 4.15 9.38 -3.62
N PHE A 57 3.27 9.76 -2.72
CA PHE A 57 2.12 8.94 -2.33
C PHE A 57 1.03 9.16 -3.38
N LEU A 58 0.58 8.08 -4.04
CA LEU A 58 -0.33 8.18 -5.17
C LEU A 58 -1.77 7.96 -4.72
N ASP A 59 -2.10 6.75 -4.28
CA ASP A 59 -3.45 6.40 -3.88
C ASP A 59 -3.50 5.25 -2.86
N ILE A 60 -4.70 5.10 -2.29
CA ILE A 60 -5.09 4.02 -1.39
C ILE A 60 -6.42 3.47 -1.92
N GLY A 61 -6.55 2.14 -1.99
CA GLY A 61 -7.81 1.48 -2.27
C GLY A 61 -8.18 0.46 -1.20
N TYR A 62 -9.49 0.31 -0.94
CA TYR A 62 -10.05 -0.76 -0.10
C TYR A 62 -11.50 -1.01 -0.49
N GLY A 63 -11.84 -2.27 -0.75
CA GLY A 63 -13.05 -2.63 -1.48
C GLY A 63 -13.15 -1.86 -2.80
N GLU A 64 -14.31 -1.26 -3.05
CA GLU A 64 -14.57 -0.43 -4.23
C GLU A 64 -14.14 1.04 -4.05
N ARG A 65 -13.62 1.41 -2.87
CA ARG A 65 -13.20 2.77 -2.57
C ARG A 65 -11.79 3.03 -3.07
N GLN A 66 -11.57 4.20 -3.63
CA GLN A 66 -10.26 4.71 -4.02
C GLN A 66 -10.10 6.14 -3.50
N LEU A 67 -9.01 6.37 -2.79
CA LEU A 67 -8.61 7.66 -2.23
C LEU A 67 -7.36 8.15 -2.94
N ALA A 68 -7.51 9.14 -3.82
CA ALA A 68 -6.37 9.81 -4.45
C ALA A 68 -5.63 10.64 -3.40
N ILE A 69 -4.35 10.35 -3.19
CA ILE A 69 -3.48 11.13 -2.30
C ILE A 69 -2.78 12.20 -3.12
N ASP A 70 -2.02 11.80 -4.15
CA ASP A 70 -1.27 12.68 -5.07
C ASP A 70 -0.36 13.71 -4.37
N GLU A 71 0.27 13.31 -3.27
CA GLU A 71 1.13 14.17 -2.44
C GLU A 71 2.59 13.76 -2.52
N SER A 72 3.48 14.75 -2.57
CA SER A 72 4.94 14.56 -2.50
C SER A 72 5.45 15.08 -1.16
N GLY A 73 6.44 14.41 -0.59
CA GLY A 73 7.07 14.86 0.66
C GLY A 73 7.35 13.72 1.63
N LEU A 74 7.66 14.10 2.88
CA LEU A 74 8.04 13.13 3.92
C LEU A 74 6.83 12.43 4.55
N ALA A 75 5.64 13.03 4.49
CA ALA A 75 4.43 12.45 5.05
C ALA A 75 3.16 13.06 4.45
N PHE A 76 2.05 12.33 4.58
CA PHE A 76 0.69 12.82 4.41
C PHE A 76 -0.21 12.28 5.52
N ALA A 77 -1.35 12.94 5.74
CA ALA A 77 -2.43 12.42 6.58
C ALA A 77 -3.78 12.80 5.96
N ARG A 78 -4.71 11.86 5.92
CA ARG A 78 -6.02 12.05 5.31
C ARG A 78 -7.06 11.19 6.02
N ARG A 79 -8.23 11.78 6.29
CA ARG A 79 -9.41 11.06 6.75
C ARG A 79 -10.34 10.76 5.58
N ASP A 80 -10.73 9.51 5.42
CA ASP A 80 -11.84 9.10 4.56
C ASP A 80 -13.09 8.80 5.40
N LEU A 81 -14.25 9.10 4.84
CA LEU A 81 -15.56 8.85 5.44
C LEU A 81 -16.38 7.93 4.53
N PRO A 82 -16.21 6.60 4.62
CA PRO A 82 -17.06 5.68 3.88
C PRO A 82 -18.53 5.87 4.27
N PRO A 83 -19.48 5.82 3.32
CA PRO A 83 -20.91 5.91 3.62
C PRO A 83 -21.34 4.89 4.68
N ALA A 84 -22.30 5.27 5.54
CA ALA A 84 -22.87 4.33 6.49
C ALA A 84 -23.49 3.12 5.76
N GLY A 85 -23.16 1.91 6.22
CA GLY A 85 -23.62 0.66 5.60
C GLY A 85 -22.82 0.20 4.37
N ASP A 86 -21.70 0.87 4.05
CA ASP A 86 -20.74 0.37 3.06
C ASP A 86 -20.21 -1.02 3.51
N ALA A 87 -20.16 -1.98 2.58
CA ALA A 87 -19.79 -3.36 2.86
C ALA A 87 -18.32 -3.51 3.29
N VAL A 88 -17.49 -2.49 3.09
CA VAL A 88 -16.09 -2.46 3.57
C VAL A 88 -15.99 -2.17 5.06
N LEU A 89 -17.07 -1.72 5.70
CA LEU A 89 -17.15 -1.46 7.14
C LEU A 89 -18.01 -2.51 7.83
N ALA A 90 -17.67 -2.83 9.07
CA ALA A 90 -18.46 -3.70 9.92
C ALA A 90 -18.44 -3.20 11.36
N GLY A 91 -19.35 -3.73 12.19
CA GLY A 91 -19.54 -3.38 13.59
C GLY A 91 -20.24 -2.03 13.80
N SER A 92 -20.10 -1.51 15.01
CA SER A 92 -20.81 -0.32 15.49
C SER A 92 -19.88 0.72 16.14
N ALA A 93 -20.33 1.97 16.15
CA ALA A 93 -19.66 3.11 16.77
C ALA A 93 -20.73 4.06 17.34
N GLU A 94 -20.32 4.97 18.23
CA GLU A 94 -21.18 6.06 18.72
C GLU A 94 -21.45 7.07 17.60
N GLY A 95 -20.40 7.41 16.84
CA GLY A 95 -20.48 8.18 15.62
C GLY A 95 -20.45 7.31 14.36
N GLN A 96 -20.10 7.94 13.24
CA GLN A 96 -19.76 7.23 12.00
C GLN A 96 -18.34 6.67 12.08
N LEU A 97 -18.12 5.49 11.52
CA LEU A 97 -16.78 4.95 11.30
C LEU A 97 -16.09 5.71 10.16
N ALA A 98 -14.88 6.18 10.40
CA ALA A 98 -14.02 6.80 9.40
C ALA A 98 -12.66 6.07 9.35
N ILE A 99 -11.89 6.31 8.30
CA ILE A 99 -10.53 5.75 8.14
C ILE A 99 -9.52 6.88 8.14
N ASP A 100 -8.69 6.95 9.17
CA ASP A 100 -7.51 7.82 9.19
C ASP A 100 -6.34 7.10 8.50
N ALA A 101 -5.96 7.61 7.33
CA ALA A 101 -4.85 7.14 6.54
C ALA A 101 -3.66 8.10 6.67
N ALA A 102 -2.48 7.56 6.92
CA ALA A 102 -1.24 8.31 6.95
C ALA A 102 -0.13 7.55 6.24
N GLY A 103 0.75 8.30 5.58
CA GLY A 103 1.99 7.78 5.03
C GLY A 103 3.15 8.62 5.52
N SER A 104 4.30 8.00 5.75
CA SER A 104 5.51 8.70 6.15
C SER A 104 6.76 7.95 5.71
N ILE A 105 7.84 8.66 5.44
CA ILE A 105 9.17 8.09 5.25
C ILE A 105 10.14 8.69 6.25
N ASP A 106 10.92 7.84 6.92
CA ASP A 106 12.06 8.28 7.71
C ASP A 106 13.25 8.56 6.76
N PRO A 107 13.70 9.83 6.62
CA PRO A 107 14.78 10.18 5.71
C PRO A 107 16.16 9.65 6.14
N ALA A 108 16.31 9.19 7.38
CA ALA A 108 17.56 8.59 7.85
C ALA A 108 17.69 7.11 7.48
N SER A 109 16.57 6.37 7.49
CA SER A 109 16.56 4.91 7.29
C SER A 109 15.91 4.46 5.99
N GLY A 110 15.17 5.33 5.30
CA GLY A 110 14.38 4.97 4.11
C GLY A 110 13.15 4.14 4.44
N ARG A 111 12.78 4.05 5.73
CA ARG A 111 11.60 3.30 6.17
C ARG A 111 10.33 4.07 5.84
N LEU A 112 9.67 3.65 4.77
CA LEU A 112 8.34 4.05 4.37
C LEU A 112 7.31 3.28 5.20
N VAL A 113 6.32 3.99 5.75
CA VAL A 113 5.23 3.44 6.54
C VAL A 113 3.92 3.99 6.01
N TRP A 114 2.95 3.11 5.78
CA TRP A 114 1.54 3.44 5.64
C TRP A 114 0.80 2.94 6.87
N ARG A 115 -0.13 3.75 7.40
CA ARG A 115 -1.03 3.39 8.49
C ARG A 115 -2.44 3.74 8.08
N LEU A 116 -3.35 2.79 8.13
CA LEU A 116 -4.79 3.01 8.01
C LEU A 116 -5.42 2.54 9.32
N GLN A 117 -6.19 3.41 9.95
CA GLN A 117 -6.82 3.14 11.25
C GLN A 117 -8.29 3.53 11.20
N VAL A 118 -9.17 2.63 11.64
CA VAL A 118 -10.58 2.96 11.83
C VAL A 118 -10.73 3.87 13.04
N ILE A 119 -11.56 4.91 12.94
CA ILE A 119 -11.86 5.82 14.04
C ILE A 119 -13.37 6.00 14.18
N ASP A 120 -13.85 6.13 15.41
CA ASP A 120 -15.19 6.61 15.72
C ASP A 120 -15.18 8.14 15.68
N THR A 121 -15.96 8.73 14.78
CA THR A 121 -15.99 10.19 14.61
C THR A 121 -16.57 10.96 15.78
N ALA A 122 -17.33 10.32 16.68
CA ALA A 122 -17.86 10.97 17.88
C ALA A 122 -16.78 11.15 18.96
N THR A 123 -15.89 10.17 19.12
CA THR A 123 -14.86 10.15 20.17
C THR A 123 -13.50 10.62 19.66
N GLY A 124 -13.20 10.37 18.38
CA GLY A 124 -11.87 10.54 17.79
C GLY A 124 -10.91 9.38 18.06
N ASP A 125 -11.38 8.33 18.75
CA ASP A 125 -10.60 7.15 19.13
C ASP A 125 -10.99 5.92 18.29
N LEU A 126 -10.34 4.77 18.55
CA LEU A 126 -10.82 3.49 18.06
C LEU A 126 -12.28 3.26 18.52
N PRO A 127 -13.14 2.65 17.70
CA PRO A 127 -14.48 2.25 18.12
C PRO A 127 -14.45 1.34 19.35
N ALA A 128 -15.39 1.53 20.27
CA ALA A 128 -15.49 0.70 21.48
C ALA A 128 -15.92 -0.75 21.19
N ASP A 129 -16.60 -0.99 20.06
CA ASP A 129 -16.93 -2.32 19.58
C ASP A 129 -15.68 -3.00 19.00
N PRO A 130 -15.20 -4.11 19.60
CA PRO A 130 -14.00 -4.81 19.11
C PRO A 130 -14.22 -5.50 17.75
N HIS A 131 -15.47 -5.61 17.27
CA HIS A 131 -15.77 -6.12 15.94
C HIS A 131 -16.02 -5.00 14.92
N ALA A 132 -15.88 -3.74 15.33
CA ALA A 132 -15.94 -2.62 14.40
C ALA A 132 -14.60 -2.40 13.71
N GLY A 133 -14.63 -2.20 12.40
CA GLY A 133 -13.44 -2.04 11.59
C GLY A 133 -13.73 -1.92 10.10
N PHE A 134 -12.66 -1.93 9.32
CA PHE A 134 -12.66 -1.95 7.87
C PHE A 134 -12.05 -3.24 7.33
N LEU A 135 -12.21 -3.54 6.04
CA LEU A 135 -11.75 -4.79 5.43
C LEU A 135 -12.25 -6.02 6.21
N PRO A 136 -13.56 -6.32 6.24
CA PRO A 136 -14.06 -7.56 6.83
C PRO A 136 -13.43 -8.79 6.14
N PRO A 137 -13.47 -9.98 6.76
CA PRO A 137 -12.96 -11.20 6.15
C PRO A 137 -13.49 -11.36 4.72
N GLU A 138 -12.56 -11.56 3.79
CA GLU A 138 -12.86 -11.62 2.36
C GLU A 138 -13.74 -12.83 2.03
N ASP A 139 -14.73 -12.65 1.15
CA ASP A 139 -15.68 -13.70 0.75
C ASP A 139 -15.80 -13.89 -0.77
N GLY A 140 -14.88 -13.28 -1.53
CA GLY A 140 -14.85 -13.24 -2.98
C GLY A 140 -15.45 -11.98 -3.60
N SER A 141 -16.05 -11.08 -2.81
CA SER A 141 -16.60 -9.81 -3.27
C SER A 141 -15.55 -8.69 -3.45
N GLY A 142 -14.38 -8.81 -2.82
CA GLY A 142 -13.32 -7.79 -2.82
C GLY A 142 -13.38 -6.81 -1.65
N ARG A 143 -14.40 -6.87 -0.79
CA ARG A 143 -14.57 -5.93 0.35
C ARG A 143 -13.46 -6.01 1.41
N GLY A 144 -12.77 -7.15 1.49
CA GLY A 144 -11.64 -7.42 2.39
C GLY A 144 -10.29 -7.18 1.71
N GLN A 145 -10.28 -6.73 0.46
CA GLN A 145 -9.07 -6.45 -0.32
C GLN A 145 -8.78 -4.95 -0.37
N GLY A 146 -7.50 -4.60 -0.51
CA GLY A 146 -7.08 -3.23 -0.78
C GLY A 146 -5.67 -3.13 -1.30
N TYR A 147 -5.21 -1.90 -1.49
CA TYR A 147 -3.87 -1.59 -1.94
C TYR A 147 -3.42 -0.20 -1.51
N VAL A 148 -2.11 0.02 -1.55
CA VAL A 148 -1.49 1.36 -1.56
C VAL A 148 -0.53 1.46 -2.74
N THR A 149 -0.44 2.64 -3.34
CA THR A 149 0.50 2.90 -4.44
C THR A 149 1.40 4.10 -4.13
N PHE A 150 2.68 3.97 -4.43
CA PHE A 150 3.63 5.09 -4.42
C PHE A 150 4.53 5.07 -5.65
N ALA A 151 5.04 6.25 -5.96
CA ALA A 151 6.05 6.48 -6.98
C ALA A 151 7.36 6.95 -6.35
N ILE A 152 8.49 6.54 -6.93
CA ILE A 152 9.83 6.98 -6.53
C ILE A 152 10.81 6.85 -7.70
N LYS A 153 11.85 7.69 -7.76
CA LYS A 153 12.88 7.62 -8.81
C LYS A 153 14.15 6.89 -8.34
N PRO A 154 14.90 6.28 -9.27
CA PRO A 154 16.25 5.84 -8.98
C PRO A 154 17.12 7.05 -8.64
N ARG A 155 18.14 6.82 -7.81
CA ARG A 155 19.16 7.81 -7.55
C ARG A 155 19.93 8.10 -8.86
N PRO A 156 20.24 9.37 -9.16
CA PRO A 156 21.05 9.70 -10.33
C PRO A 156 22.40 8.98 -10.31
N GLY A 157 22.85 8.52 -11.48
CA GLY A 157 24.17 7.90 -11.65
C GLY A 157 24.22 6.38 -11.48
N LEU A 158 23.08 5.71 -11.26
CA LEU A 158 23.04 4.25 -11.34
C LEU A 158 23.42 3.75 -12.74
N SER A 159 24.33 2.79 -12.80
CA SER A 159 24.73 2.12 -14.03
C SER A 159 23.55 1.39 -14.70
N LEU A 160 23.53 1.40 -16.03
CA LEU A 160 22.64 0.52 -16.79
C LEU A 160 22.91 -0.95 -16.41
N GLY A 161 21.86 -1.70 -16.17
CA GLY A 161 21.90 -3.08 -15.74
C GLY A 161 21.86 -3.30 -14.22
N SER A 162 22.03 -2.25 -13.41
CA SER A 162 21.79 -2.32 -11.96
C SER A 162 20.37 -2.78 -11.65
N SER A 163 20.16 -3.41 -10.49
CA SER A 163 18.85 -3.89 -10.06
C SER A 163 18.48 -3.30 -8.70
N VAL A 164 17.28 -2.72 -8.62
CA VAL A 164 16.68 -2.25 -7.38
C VAL A 164 15.70 -3.31 -6.90
N ARG A 165 15.98 -3.91 -5.75
CA ARG A 165 15.09 -4.89 -5.10
C ARG A 165 14.28 -4.25 -4.01
N ASN A 166 13.05 -4.72 -3.82
CA ASN A 166 12.15 -4.13 -2.85
C ASN A 166 11.06 -5.11 -2.38
N THR A 167 10.76 -5.06 -1.08
CA THR A 167 9.82 -5.94 -0.37
C THR A 167 9.13 -5.13 0.72
N ALA A 168 7.88 -5.44 1.03
CA ALA A 168 7.13 -4.81 2.12
C ALA A 168 6.70 -5.83 3.18
N SER A 169 6.31 -5.32 4.35
CA SER A 169 5.73 -6.07 5.44
C SER A 169 4.38 -5.45 5.82
N ILE A 170 3.38 -6.30 6.01
CA ILE A 170 1.98 -5.94 6.26
C ILE A 170 1.59 -6.50 7.63
N VAL A 171 1.01 -5.66 8.48
CA VAL A 171 0.52 -6.03 9.82
C VAL A 171 -0.93 -5.57 9.93
N PHE A 172 -1.81 -6.51 10.24
CA PHE A 172 -3.20 -6.24 10.61
C PHE A 172 -3.32 -6.33 12.13
N ASP A 173 -3.82 -5.28 12.78
CA ASP A 173 -3.98 -5.15 14.22
C ASP A 173 -2.70 -5.57 14.97
N THR A 174 -2.80 -6.58 15.83
CA THR A 174 -1.66 -7.14 16.59
C THR A 174 -1.18 -8.48 16.03
N ASN A 175 -1.56 -8.85 14.80
CA ASN A 175 -1.18 -10.11 14.20
C ASN A 175 0.31 -10.14 13.80
N ALA A 176 0.81 -11.33 13.48
CA ALA A 176 2.15 -11.46 12.94
C ALA A 176 2.28 -10.75 11.59
N ALA A 177 3.46 -10.17 11.36
CA ALA A 177 3.80 -9.55 10.09
C ALA A 177 3.79 -10.55 8.92
N ILE A 178 3.15 -10.16 7.83
CA ILE A 178 3.14 -10.87 6.54
C ILE A 178 4.12 -10.16 5.62
N ALA A 179 5.14 -10.86 5.13
CA ALA A 179 6.05 -10.31 4.12
C ALA A 179 5.43 -10.49 2.72
N THR A 180 5.54 -9.47 1.86
CA THR A 180 5.20 -9.62 0.44
C THR A 180 6.27 -10.44 -0.29
N ASN A 181 6.00 -10.80 -1.55
CA ASN A 181 7.07 -11.15 -2.47
C ASN A 181 8.07 -10.00 -2.64
N GLU A 182 9.30 -10.35 -3.03
CA GLU A 182 10.30 -9.39 -3.49
C GLU A 182 10.04 -9.06 -4.96
N VAL A 183 10.16 -7.78 -5.32
CA VAL A 183 10.21 -7.31 -6.71
C VAL A 183 11.61 -6.80 -7.05
N SER A 184 12.02 -6.97 -8.30
CA SER A 184 13.32 -6.52 -8.80
C SER A 184 13.13 -5.71 -10.09
N THR A 185 13.58 -4.46 -10.06
CA THR A 185 13.52 -3.55 -11.21
C THR A 185 14.93 -3.31 -11.76
N ARG A 186 15.12 -3.60 -13.04
CA ARG A 186 16.39 -3.34 -13.73
C ARG A 186 16.47 -1.89 -14.24
N ILE A 187 17.56 -1.20 -13.95
CA ILE A 187 17.85 0.10 -14.55
C ILE A 187 18.25 -0.11 -16.02
N GLY A 188 17.48 0.45 -16.94
CA GLY A 188 17.74 0.33 -18.36
C GLY A 188 16.55 0.75 -19.22
N TYR A 189 16.84 1.01 -20.49
CA TYR A 189 15.79 1.23 -21.48
C TYR A 189 15.19 -0.10 -21.93
N PRO A 190 13.87 -0.16 -22.20
CA PRO A 190 13.29 -1.34 -22.83
C PRO A 190 14.03 -1.64 -24.14
N VAL A 191 14.51 -2.88 -24.27
CA VAL A 191 15.19 -3.32 -25.49
C VAL A 191 14.11 -3.65 -26.51
N PHE A 192 13.78 -2.70 -27.39
CA PHE A 192 13.02 -3.01 -28.60
C PHE A 192 13.94 -3.76 -29.55
N LEU A 193 13.90 -5.10 -29.52
CA LEU A 193 14.47 -5.88 -30.61
C LEU A 193 13.63 -5.60 -31.85
N PRO A 194 14.20 -5.10 -32.96
CA PRO A 194 13.47 -5.09 -34.21
C PRO A 194 13.15 -6.55 -34.57
N VAL A 195 11.87 -6.87 -34.70
CA VAL A 195 11.46 -8.13 -35.31
C VAL A 195 11.93 -8.09 -36.75
N VAL A 196 13.05 -8.77 -37.04
CA VAL A 196 13.46 -9.03 -38.41
C VAL A 196 12.51 -10.12 -38.92
N VAL A 197 11.43 -9.70 -39.58
CA VAL A 197 10.63 -10.62 -40.39
C VAL A 197 11.52 -11.01 -41.58
N ARG A 198 11.94 -12.27 -41.64
CA ARG A 198 12.52 -12.88 -42.84
C ARG A 198 11.43 -13.54 -43.65
#